data_AF-A0A954Y6Y5-F1
#
_entry.id   AF-A0A954Y6Y5-F1
#
_cell.length_a   1.000
_cell.length_b   1.000
_cell.length_c   1.000
_cell.angle_alpha   90.00
_cell.angle_beta   90.00
_cell.angle_gamma   90.00
#
_symmetry.space_group_name_H-M   'P 1'
#
loop_
_entity.id
_entity.type
_entity.pdbx_description
1 polymer ?
#
loop_
_entity_poly.entity_id
_entity_poly.type
_entity_poly.pdbx_seq_one_letter_code
_entity_poly.pdbx_strand_id
1 'polypeptide(L)'
;MLPDSATKHHELQQYLGWTAEDAQRVHAAADLVLASANEIVDDFYAAIRRHPEAMQVITGGEEQIDRLKVTLRQWLRRLVEGPYDRDYIITRLNVGRRHVEIGLDQVFANAALARMRGRVLHAVRSAWRNDANSLQATLDSLNKRLDLDSILIQDAYQTEYLARQHNLSQENLQLRTALDRSQPSWEIVGESPAMKAVYRLIERAGPTGKPILIQGESGTGKELVARALHRCSKQSEKPLVAVNCAALPETLLESELFGHEKGAFTGATEKHVGKFVEANSGTLFLDEIGDLPL
;
A
#
# COMPACT_ATOMS: atom_id res chain seq x y z
N MET A 1 2.74 8.37 15.07
CA MET A 1 1.39 8.56 15.66
C MET A 1 0.45 8.91 14.54
N LEU A 2 -0.47 8.02 14.17
CA LEU A 2 -1.58 8.40 13.29
C LEU A 2 -2.46 9.38 14.09
N PRO A 3 -2.95 10.49 13.49
CA PRO A 3 -3.91 11.36 14.17
C PRO A 3 -5.12 10.52 14.62
N ASP A 4 -5.71 10.86 15.76
CA ASP A 4 -6.96 10.25 16.19
C ASP A 4 -7.98 10.42 15.06
N SER A 5 -8.56 9.30 14.63
CA SER A 5 -9.63 9.24 13.61
C SER A 5 -10.72 10.29 13.82
N ALA A 6 -10.99 10.67 15.08
CA ALA A 6 -11.94 11.72 15.43
C ALA A 6 -11.45 13.13 15.02
N THR A 7 -10.18 13.45 15.25
CA THR A 7 -9.58 14.74 14.87
C THR A 7 -9.57 14.92 13.36
N LYS A 8 -9.13 13.88 12.62
CA LYS A 8 -9.10 13.91 11.16
C LYS A 8 -10.50 14.06 10.55
N HIS A 9 -11.51 13.39 11.12
CA HIS A 9 -12.89 13.56 10.64
C HIS A 9 -13.43 14.97 10.91
N HIS A 10 -13.10 15.58 12.05
CA HIS A 10 -13.49 16.96 12.35
C HIS A 10 -12.90 17.95 11.34
N GLU A 11 -11.62 17.79 10.97
CA GLU A 11 -10.97 18.58 9.93
C GLU A 11 -11.66 18.42 8.56
N LEU A 12 -12.03 17.19 8.19
CA LEU A 12 -12.75 16.91 6.95
C LEU A 12 -14.13 17.60 6.91
N GLN A 13 -14.85 17.63 8.03
CA GLN A 13 -16.11 18.36 8.13
C GLN A 13 -15.92 19.87 7.91
N GLN A 14 -14.87 20.46 8.51
CA GLN A 14 -14.54 21.87 8.31
C GLN A 14 -14.17 22.15 6.84
N TYR A 15 -13.37 21.29 6.23
CA TYR A 15 -12.92 21.45 4.84
C TYR A 15 -14.09 21.40 3.84
N LEU A 16 -15.04 20.48 4.04
CA LEU A 16 -16.24 20.36 3.21
C LEU A 16 -17.35 21.36 3.56
N GLY A 17 -17.16 22.18 4.60
CA GLY A 17 -18.18 23.11 5.08
C GLY A 17 -19.45 22.37 5.53
N TRP A 18 -19.30 21.22 6.19
CA TRP A 18 -20.41 20.48 6.80
C TRP A 18 -20.82 21.10 8.13
N THR A 19 -22.08 21.49 8.24
CA THR A 19 -22.61 22.22 9.40
C THR A 19 -23.77 21.48 10.10
N ALA A 20 -24.17 21.97 11.27
CA ALA A 20 -25.38 21.49 11.94
C ALA A 20 -26.65 21.77 11.11
N GLU A 21 -26.68 22.85 10.32
CA GLU A 21 -27.80 23.14 9.42
C GLU A 21 -27.85 22.14 8.25
N ASP A 22 -26.71 21.75 7.70
CA ASP A 22 -26.64 20.67 6.71
C ASP A 22 -27.21 19.36 7.28
N ALA A 23 -26.85 19.02 8.52
CA ALA A 23 -27.40 17.85 9.21
C ALA A 23 -28.92 17.92 9.35
N GLN A 24 -29.48 19.08 9.69
CA GLN A 24 -30.92 19.30 9.76
C GLN A 24 -31.60 19.15 8.40
N ARG A 25 -31.02 19.72 7.32
CA ARG A 25 -31.56 19.57 5.95
C ARG A 25 -31.56 18.11 5.48
N VAL A 26 -30.49 17.37 5.78
CA VAL A 26 -30.40 15.94 5.48
C VAL A 26 -31.45 15.16 6.26
N HIS A 27 -31.61 15.43 7.56
CA HIS A 27 -32.62 14.79 8.40
C HIS A 27 -34.05 15.10 7.92
N ALA A 28 -34.33 16.34 7.53
CA ALA A 28 -35.64 16.74 6.99
C ALA A 28 -35.99 16.04 5.67
N ALA A 29 -34.99 15.57 4.92
CA ALA A 29 -35.18 14.80 3.68
C ALA A 29 -35.22 13.28 3.90
N ALA A 30 -35.06 12.79 5.15
CA ALA A 30 -34.94 11.38 5.47
C ALA A 30 -36.12 10.56 4.94
N ASP A 31 -37.36 11.00 5.17
CA ASP A 31 -38.56 10.29 4.74
C ASP A 31 -38.61 10.09 3.22
N LEU A 32 -38.15 11.07 2.42
CA LEU A 32 -38.13 10.98 0.96
C LEU A 32 -37.12 9.91 0.49
N VAL A 33 -35.94 9.87 1.13
CA VAL A 33 -34.92 8.86 0.83
C VAL A 33 -35.36 7.48 1.27
N LEU A 34 -35.94 7.38 2.48
CA LEU A 34 -36.35 6.11 3.08
C LEU A 34 -37.56 5.49 2.40
N ALA A 35 -38.50 6.30 1.90
CA ALA A 35 -39.60 5.84 1.05
C ALA A 35 -39.10 5.15 -0.22
N SER A 36 -37.94 5.58 -0.75
CA SER A 36 -37.32 5.02 -1.95
C SER A 36 -36.21 4.00 -1.65
N ALA A 37 -35.96 3.65 -0.38
CA ALA A 37 -34.79 2.86 0.01
C ALA A 37 -34.77 1.47 -0.63
N ASN A 38 -35.93 0.81 -0.77
CA ASN A 38 -36.01 -0.50 -1.43
C ASN A 38 -35.60 -0.40 -2.91
N GLU A 39 -36.14 0.58 -3.64
CA GLU A 39 -35.80 0.79 -5.05
C GLU A 39 -34.33 1.16 -5.26
N ILE A 40 -33.77 1.99 -4.38
CA ILE A 40 -32.35 2.36 -4.40
C ILE A 40 -31.48 1.12 -4.21
N VAL A 41 -31.79 0.29 -3.22
CA VAL A 41 -31.03 -0.91 -2.89
C VAL A 41 -31.18 -1.99 -3.96
N ASP A 42 -32.37 -2.19 -4.50
CA ASP A 42 -32.60 -3.17 -5.56
C ASP A 42 -31.89 -2.76 -6.86
N ASP A 43 -31.93 -1.47 -7.23
CA ASP A 43 -31.17 -0.93 -8.35
C ASP A 43 -29.65 -1.11 -8.17
N PHE A 44 -29.15 -0.90 -6.94
CA PHE A 44 -27.75 -1.09 -6.60
C PHE A 44 -27.28 -2.53 -6.84
N TYR A 45 -27.99 -3.52 -6.29
CA TYR A 45 -27.62 -4.93 -6.49
C TYR A 45 -27.93 -5.44 -7.90
N ALA A 46 -28.94 -4.89 -8.60
CA ALA A 46 -29.16 -5.18 -10.01
C ALA A 46 -27.98 -4.72 -10.88
N ALA A 47 -27.36 -3.58 -10.54
CA ALA A 47 -26.14 -3.12 -11.20
C ALA A 47 -24.95 -4.04 -10.89
N ILE A 48 -24.72 -4.40 -9.62
CA ILE A 48 -23.61 -5.30 -9.24
C ILE A 48 -23.68 -6.63 -10.01
N ARG A 49 -24.88 -7.22 -10.16
CA ARG A 49 -25.05 -8.48 -10.91
C ARG A 49 -24.60 -8.38 -12.38
N ARG A 50 -24.56 -7.19 -12.97
CA ARG A 50 -24.14 -6.96 -14.37
C ARG A 50 -22.63 -6.74 -14.51
N HIS A 51 -21.89 -6.69 -13.40
CA HIS A 51 -20.45 -6.41 -13.37
C HIS A 51 -19.70 -7.58 -12.72
N PRO A 52 -19.09 -8.49 -13.50
CA PRO A 52 -18.43 -9.69 -12.99
C PRO A 52 -17.37 -9.41 -11.91
N GLU A 53 -16.57 -8.36 -12.09
CA GLU A 53 -15.53 -7.95 -11.13
C GLU A 53 -16.08 -7.45 -9.79
N ALA A 54 -17.30 -6.89 -9.77
CA ALA A 54 -17.98 -6.55 -8.53
C ALA A 54 -18.70 -7.76 -7.90
N MET A 55 -19.13 -8.71 -8.74
CA MET A 55 -19.84 -9.90 -8.28
C MET A 55 -18.90 -10.96 -7.68
N GLN A 56 -17.62 -10.99 -8.08
CA GLN A 56 -16.65 -11.99 -7.61
C GLN A 56 -16.46 -12.04 -6.09
N VAL A 57 -16.72 -10.92 -5.38
CA VAL A 57 -16.59 -10.83 -3.92
C VAL A 57 -17.84 -11.30 -3.17
N ILE A 58 -18.93 -11.60 -3.89
CA ILE A 58 -20.20 -12.10 -3.34
C ILE A 58 -20.32 -13.60 -3.66
N THR A 59 -19.75 -14.42 -2.78
CA THR A 59 -19.65 -15.88 -2.99
C THR A 59 -20.84 -16.68 -2.45
N GLY A 60 -21.64 -16.09 -1.56
CA GLY A 60 -22.78 -16.74 -0.89
C GLY A 60 -24.11 -16.63 -1.64
N GLY A 61 -24.09 -16.25 -2.92
CA GLY A 61 -25.28 -16.20 -3.78
C GLY A 61 -26.37 -15.24 -3.30
N GLU A 62 -27.63 -15.55 -3.66
CA GLU A 62 -28.79 -14.68 -3.40
C GLU A 62 -29.07 -14.50 -1.90
N GLU A 63 -28.84 -15.51 -1.06
CA GLU A 63 -29.01 -15.37 0.39
C GLU A 63 -28.03 -14.33 0.99
N GLN A 64 -26.79 -14.28 0.50
CA GLN A 64 -25.85 -13.26 0.91
C GLN A 64 -26.32 -11.88 0.43
N ILE A 65 -26.79 -11.77 -0.82
CA ILE A 65 -27.32 -10.52 -1.36
C ILE A 65 -28.49 -10.03 -0.50
N ASP A 66 -29.43 -10.88 -0.11
CA ASP A 66 -30.58 -10.48 0.70
C ASP A 66 -30.16 -9.95 2.08
N ARG A 67 -29.17 -10.58 2.74
CA ARG A 67 -28.58 -10.04 3.98
C ARG A 67 -27.92 -8.69 3.74
N LEU A 68 -27.14 -8.56 2.67
CA LEU A 68 -26.44 -7.31 2.33
C LEU A 68 -27.42 -6.18 1.97
N LYS A 69 -28.56 -6.49 1.35
CA LYS A 69 -29.66 -5.53 1.12
C LYS A 69 -30.20 -4.97 2.44
N VAL A 70 -30.41 -5.82 3.45
CA VAL A 70 -30.84 -5.37 4.79
C VAL A 70 -29.81 -4.42 5.39
N THR A 71 -28.52 -4.78 5.34
CA THR A 71 -27.43 -3.93 5.84
C THR A 71 -27.37 -2.59 5.10
N LEU A 72 -27.53 -2.58 3.77
CA LEU A 72 -27.50 -1.37 2.97
C LEU A 72 -28.69 -0.44 3.25
N ARG A 73 -29.89 -0.98 3.49
CA ARG A 73 -31.03 -0.18 3.95
C ARG A 73 -30.76 0.49 5.30
N GLN A 74 -30.14 -0.25 6.24
CA GLN A 74 -29.76 0.32 7.53
C GLN A 74 -28.65 1.38 7.37
N TRP A 75 -27.72 1.17 6.42
CA TRP A 75 -26.68 2.14 6.09
C TRP A 75 -27.27 3.45 5.55
N LEU A 76 -28.27 3.36 4.65
CA LEU A 76 -29.02 4.50 4.12
C LEU A 76 -29.82 5.22 5.20
N ARG A 77 -30.43 4.47 6.13
CA ARG A 77 -31.12 5.08 7.28
C ARG A 77 -30.16 5.90 8.12
N ARG A 78 -29.02 5.34 8.52
CA ARG A 78 -28.01 6.09 9.29
C ARG A 78 -27.50 7.30 8.50
N LEU A 79 -27.32 7.19 7.18
CA LEU A 79 -26.89 8.29 6.32
C LEU A 79 -27.75 9.54 6.49
N VAL A 80 -29.08 9.38 6.54
CA VAL A 80 -30.02 10.51 6.54
C VAL A 80 -30.51 10.90 7.94
N GLU A 81 -30.58 9.96 8.88
CA GLU A 81 -31.10 10.24 10.22
C GLU A 81 -30.02 10.72 11.21
N GLY A 82 -28.76 10.30 11.03
CA GLY A 82 -27.72 10.46 12.05
C GLY A 82 -27.94 9.57 13.29
N PRO A 83 -27.40 9.92 14.47
CA PRO A 83 -26.40 10.97 14.70
C PRO A 83 -25.06 10.64 14.01
N TYR A 84 -24.30 11.68 13.67
CA TYR A 84 -22.99 11.58 13.00
C TYR A 84 -21.84 11.57 14.01
N ASP A 85 -21.92 10.67 14.98
CA ASP A 85 -20.99 10.55 16.09
C ASP A 85 -19.78 9.64 15.76
N ARG A 86 -18.99 9.31 16.78
CA ARG A 86 -17.81 8.44 16.64
C ARG A 86 -18.18 7.04 16.12
N ASP A 87 -19.30 6.48 16.56
CA ASP A 87 -19.74 5.15 16.13
C ASP A 87 -20.11 5.15 14.64
N TYR A 88 -20.76 6.23 14.18
CA TYR A 88 -21.03 6.43 12.77
C TYR A 88 -19.73 6.38 11.93
N ILE A 89 -18.71 7.13 12.35
CA ILE A 89 -17.42 7.21 11.65
C ILE A 89 -16.74 5.84 11.62
N ILE A 90 -16.69 5.15 12.77
CA ILE A 90 -16.11 3.81 12.89
C ILE A 90 -16.82 2.83 11.95
N THR A 91 -18.14 2.91 11.86
CA THR A 91 -18.94 2.07 10.96
C THR A 91 -18.53 2.30 9.49
N ARG A 92 -18.34 3.55 9.05
CA ARG A 92 -17.90 3.86 7.67
C ARG A 92 -16.49 3.37 7.37
N LEU A 93 -15.55 3.54 8.31
CA LEU A 93 -14.20 3.01 8.19
C LEU A 93 -14.21 1.48 8.08
N ASN A 94 -15.01 0.80 8.91
CA ASN A 94 -15.12 -0.66 8.90
C ASN A 94 -15.71 -1.20 7.60
N VAL A 95 -16.61 -0.46 6.94
CA VAL A 95 -17.08 -0.82 5.58
C VAL A 95 -15.91 -0.84 4.60
N GLY A 96 -15.06 0.20 4.60
CA GLY A 96 -13.87 0.25 3.75
C GLY A 96 -12.89 -0.88 4.05
N ARG A 97 -12.57 -1.11 5.32
CA ARG A 97 -11.71 -2.25 5.73
C ARG A 97 -12.25 -3.58 5.26
N ARG A 98 -13.56 -3.81 5.46
CA ARG A 98 -14.22 -5.06 5.06
C ARG A 98 -14.16 -5.26 3.55
N HIS A 99 -14.29 -4.19 2.76
CA HIS A 99 -14.13 -4.28 1.32
C HIS A 99 -12.71 -4.71 0.91
N VAL A 100 -11.68 -4.18 1.58
CA VAL A 100 -10.29 -4.62 1.34
C VAL A 100 -10.07 -6.07 1.74
N GLU A 101 -10.64 -6.51 2.87
CA GLU A 101 -10.57 -7.90 3.35
C GLU A 101 -11.16 -8.90 2.36
N ILE A 102 -12.28 -8.55 1.72
CA ILE A 102 -12.93 -9.40 0.71
C ILE A 102 -12.35 -9.21 -0.70
N GLY A 103 -11.33 -8.36 -0.86
CA GLY A 103 -10.66 -8.13 -2.15
C GLY A 103 -11.48 -7.33 -3.16
N LEU A 104 -12.44 -6.50 -2.71
CA LEU A 104 -13.15 -5.59 -3.60
C LEU A 104 -12.22 -4.45 -4.01
N ASP A 105 -12.03 -4.26 -5.31
CA ASP A 105 -11.24 -3.14 -5.82
C ASP A 105 -11.95 -1.79 -5.53
N GLN A 106 -11.15 -0.82 -5.08
CA GLN A 106 -11.60 0.51 -4.69
C GLN A 106 -12.37 1.23 -5.80
N VAL A 107 -12.01 1.02 -7.07
CA VAL A 107 -12.69 1.64 -8.22
C VAL A 107 -14.15 1.20 -8.31
N PHE A 108 -14.45 -0.08 -8.05
CA PHE A 108 -15.83 -0.57 -8.04
C PHE A 108 -16.61 -0.07 -6.84
N ALA A 109 -15.98 0.03 -5.66
CA ALA A 109 -16.61 0.63 -4.50
C ALA A 109 -16.98 2.11 -4.78
N ASN A 110 -16.07 2.88 -5.40
CA ASN A 110 -16.33 4.26 -5.79
C ASN A 110 -17.47 4.38 -6.81
N ALA A 111 -17.49 3.52 -7.84
CA ALA A 111 -18.55 3.49 -8.84
C ALA A 111 -19.93 3.15 -8.21
N ALA A 112 -19.95 2.20 -7.28
CA ALA A 112 -21.14 1.79 -6.55
C ALA A 112 -21.70 2.93 -5.68
N LEU A 113 -20.83 3.65 -4.95
CA LEU A 113 -21.22 4.84 -4.17
C LEU A 113 -21.72 5.97 -5.08
N ALA A 114 -21.09 6.21 -6.23
CA ALA A 114 -21.53 7.20 -7.20
C ALA A 114 -22.93 6.89 -7.76
N ARG A 115 -23.20 5.61 -8.08
CA ARG A 115 -24.54 5.17 -8.49
C ARG A 115 -25.57 5.40 -7.38
N MET A 116 -25.27 4.97 -6.17
CA MET A 116 -26.17 5.13 -5.02
C MET A 116 -26.49 6.60 -4.77
N ARG A 117 -25.49 7.49 -4.81
CA ARG A 117 -25.67 8.95 -4.75
C ARG A 117 -26.66 9.44 -5.80
N GLY A 118 -26.50 9.03 -7.06
CA GLY A 118 -27.43 9.40 -8.13
C GLY A 118 -28.87 9.00 -7.83
N ARG A 119 -29.09 7.80 -7.28
CA ARG A 119 -30.43 7.31 -6.91
C ARG A 119 -31.00 8.04 -5.69
N VAL A 120 -30.20 8.33 -4.67
CA VAL A 120 -30.60 9.09 -3.47
C VAL A 120 -31.03 10.51 -3.85
N LEU A 121 -30.21 11.23 -4.63
CA LEU A 121 -30.53 12.60 -5.05
C LEU A 121 -31.76 12.64 -5.97
N HIS A 122 -31.90 11.64 -6.85
CA HIS A 122 -33.08 11.52 -7.71
C HIS A 122 -34.36 11.30 -6.90
N ALA A 123 -34.34 10.43 -5.88
CA ALA A 123 -35.47 10.19 -5.00
C ALA A 123 -35.97 11.50 -4.37
N VAL A 124 -35.05 12.26 -3.75
CA VAL A 124 -35.38 13.58 -3.15
C VAL A 124 -35.92 14.54 -4.19
N ARG A 125 -35.25 14.69 -5.34
CA ARG A 125 -35.68 15.61 -6.41
C ARG A 125 -37.08 15.27 -6.95
N SER A 126 -37.38 13.99 -7.12
CA SER A 126 -38.65 13.53 -7.70
C SER A 126 -39.85 13.70 -6.76
N ALA A 127 -39.61 13.63 -5.44
CA ALA A 127 -40.65 13.70 -4.43
C ALA A 127 -40.76 15.09 -3.77
N TRP A 128 -39.83 16.01 -4.04
CA TRP A 128 -39.80 17.34 -3.44
C TRP A 128 -41.04 18.16 -3.80
N ARG A 129 -41.64 18.81 -2.80
CA ARG A 129 -42.84 19.66 -2.95
C ARG A 129 -42.63 21.11 -2.50
N ASN A 130 -41.52 21.42 -1.85
CA ASN A 130 -41.21 22.78 -1.42
C ASN A 130 -40.57 23.58 -2.57
N ASP A 131 -40.02 24.76 -2.26
CA ASP A 131 -39.41 25.64 -3.25
C ASP A 131 -38.08 25.10 -3.80
N ALA A 132 -37.65 25.67 -4.93
CA ALA A 132 -36.44 25.26 -5.63
C ALA A 132 -35.15 25.58 -4.85
N ASN A 133 -35.12 26.65 -4.05
CA ASN A 133 -33.93 27.01 -3.29
C ASN A 133 -33.72 26.05 -2.11
N SER A 134 -34.78 25.68 -1.40
CA SER A 134 -34.70 24.66 -0.35
C SER A 134 -34.32 23.28 -0.90
N LEU A 135 -34.83 22.91 -2.08
CA LEU A 135 -34.38 21.70 -2.78
C LEU A 135 -32.88 21.73 -3.01
N GLN A 136 -32.37 22.80 -3.62
CA GLN A 136 -30.95 22.91 -3.95
C GLN A 136 -30.08 22.82 -2.69
N ALA A 137 -30.43 23.57 -1.64
CA ALA A 137 -29.72 23.54 -0.37
C ALA A 137 -29.70 22.14 0.26
N THR A 138 -30.82 21.41 0.22
CA THR A 138 -30.90 20.03 0.71
C THR A 138 -30.06 19.06 -0.12
N LEU A 139 -30.07 19.18 -1.46
CA LEU A 139 -29.23 18.37 -2.33
C LEU A 139 -27.74 18.64 -2.09
N ASP A 140 -27.35 19.89 -1.85
CA ASP A 140 -25.98 20.26 -1.52
C ASP A 140 -25.55 19.65 -0.17
N SER A 141 -26.40 19.71 0.86
CA SER A 141 -26.14 19.06 2.14
C SER A 141 -26.03 17.52 1.99
N LEU A 142 -26.92 16.88 1.23
CA LEU A 142 -26.84 15.44 0.95
C LEU A 142 -25.55 15.05 0.23
N ASN A 143 -25.11 15.85 -0.74
CA ASN A 143 -23.83 15.64 -1.43
C ASN A 143 -22.66 15.71 -0.45
N LYS A 144 -22.57 16.76 0.37
CA LYS A 144 -21.52 16.87 1.41
C LYS A 144 -21.48 15.64 2.32
N ARG A 145 -22.65 15.13 2.75
CA ARG A 145 -22.74 13.93 3.60
C ARG A 145 -22.22 12.68 2.90
N LEU A 146 -22.62 12.48 1.65
CA LEU A 146 -22.17 11.35 0.83
C LEU A 146 -20.67 11.42 0.51
N ASP A 147 -20.14 12.63 0.29
CA ASP A 147 -18.72 12.86 0.07
C ASP A 147 -17.90 12.57 1.34
N LEU A 148 -18.38 13.00 2.52
CA LEU A 148 -17.78 12.62 3.82
C LEU A 148 -17.72 11.09 3.99
N ASP A 149 -18.81 10.38 3.69
CA ASP A 149 -18.85 8.91 3.75
C ASP A 149 -17.85 8.27 2.77
N SER A 150 -17.79 8.79 1.54
CA SER A 150 -16.87 8.31 0.51
C SER A 150 -15.41 8.50 0.94
N ILE A 151 -15.07 9.66 1.52
CA ILE A 151 -13.71 9.95 2.00
C ILE A 151 -13.32 8.98 3.13
N LEU A 152 -14.20 8.72 4.08
CA LEU A 152 -13.93 7.76 5.17
C LEU A 152 -13.69 6.34 4.63
N ILE A 153 -14.52 5.90 3.69
CA ILE A 153 -14.35 4.58 3.06
C ILE A 153 -13.01 4.53 2.32
N GLN A 154 -12.67 5.57 1.54
CA GLN A 154 -11.41 5.67 0.80
C GLN A 154 -10.18 5.74 1.71
N ASP A 155 -10.28 6.42 2.85
CA ASP A 155 -9.20 6.49 3.84
C ASP A 155 -8.88 5.11 4.42
N ALA A 156 -9.91 4.29 4.66
CA ALA A 156 -9.72 2.91 5.08
C ALA A 156 -9.01 2.09 3.99
N TYR A 157 -9.41 2.21 2.71
CA TYR A 157 -8.68 1.57 1.60
C TYR A 157 -7.20 1.96 1.56
N GLN A 158 -6.90 3.25 1.66
CA GLN A 158 -5.53 3.76 1.63
C GLN A 158 -4.71 3.25 2.80
N THR A 159 -5.29 3.25 4.01
CA THR A 159 -4.62 2.78 5.22
C THR A 159 -4.27 1.30 5.13
N GLU A 160 -5.20 0.47 4.68
CA GLU A 160 -4.98 -0.98 4.51
C GLU A 160 -3.95 -1.27 3.41
N TYR A 161 -3.97 -0.51 2.30
CA TYR A 161 -2.98 -0.64 1.24
C TYR A 161 -1.56 -0.36 1.76
N LEU A 162 -1.37 0.75 2.48
CA LEU A 162 -0.07 1.12 3.04
C LEU A 162 0.41 0.09 4.08
N ALA A 163 -0.49 -0.41 4.93
CA ALA A 163 -0.16 -1.46 5.89
C ALA A 163 0.29 -2.76 5.19
N ARG A 164 -0.40 -3.17 4.11
CA ARG A 164 -0.03 -4.34 3.33
C ARG A 164 1.33 -4.17 2.65
N GLN A 165 1.61 -3.01 2.06
CA GLN A 165 2.92 -2.71 1.45
C GLN A 165 4.04 -2.77 2.50
N HIS A 166 3.81 -2.21 3.68
CA HIS A 166 4.77 -2.27 4.77
C HIS A 166 5.03 -3.72 5.21
N ASN A 167 3.99 -4.52 5.42
CA ASN A 167 4.13 -5.92 5.83
C ASN A 167 4.86 -6.75 4.77
N LEU A 168 4.53 -6.59 3.48
CA LEU A 168 5.21 -7.28 2.39
C LEU A 168 6.70 -6.89 2.30
N SER A 169 7.04 -5.62 2.55
CA SER A 169 8.43 -5.17 2.57
C SER A 169 9.22 -5.79 3.73
N GLN A 170 8.60 -5.89 4.91
CA GLN A 170 9.19 -6.51 6.09
C GLN A 170 9.38 -8.03 5.90
N GLU A 171 8.38 -8.71 5.35
CA GLU A 171 8.46 -10.14 5.04
C GLU A 171 9.55 -10.42 4.00
N ASN A 172 9.63 -9.62 2.94
CA ASN A 172 10.72 -9.75 1.95
C ASN A 172 12.10 -9.57 2.60
N LEU A 173 12.25 -8.59 3.49
CA LEU A 173 13.52 -8.37 4.21
C LEU A 173 13.86 -9.57 5.11
N GLN A 174 12.87 -10.12 5.82
CA GLN A 174 13.04 -11.30 6.67
C GLN A 174 13.39 -12.54 5.84
N LEU A 175 12.70 -12.77 4.73
CA LEU A 175 12.97 -13.88 3.82
C LEU A 175 14.37 -13.78 3.21
N ARG A 176 14.80 -12.58 2.78
CA ARG A 176 16.17 -12.35 2.29
C ARG A 176 17.20 -12.65 3.38
N THR A 177 16.98 -12.16 4.60
CA THR A 177 17.88 -12.42 5.74
C THR A 177 17.92 -13.92 6.09
N ALA A 178 16.78 -14.62 6.03
CA ALA A 178 16.72 -16.05 6.28
C ALA A 178 17.40 -16.86 5.18
N LEU A 179 17.24 -16.48 3.91
CA LEU A 179 17.97 -17.05 2.77
C LEU A 179 19.49 -16.87 2.94
N ASP A 180 19.95 -15.67 3.31
CA ASP A 180 21.37 -15.41 3.56
C ASP A 180 21.95 -16.27 4.70
N ARG A 181 21.14 -16.57 5.74
CA ARG A 181 21.52 -17.42 6.87
C ARG A 181 21.43 -18.92 6.60
N SER A 182 20.53 -19.34 5.70
CA SER A 182 20.24 -20.74 5.37
C SER A 182 20.97 -21.24 4.13
N GLN A 183 21.55 -20.34 3.33
CA GLN A 183 22.57 -20.74 2.39
C GLN A 183 23.68 -21.45 3.19
N PRO A 184 24.04 -22.69 2.82
CA PRO A 184 25.18 -23.34 3.43
C PRO A 184 26.36 -22.38 3.43
N SER A 185 27.24 -22.48 4.41
CA SER A 185 28.62 -22.08 4.17
C SER A 185 29.08 -22.91 2.97
N TRP A 186 28.91 -22.36 1.76
CA TRP A 186 29.55 -22.85 0.55
C TRP A 186 31.04 -22.64 0.81
N GLU A 187 31.63 -23.56 1.58
CA GLU A 187 33.05 -23.76 1.60
C GLU A 187 33.41 -24.02 0.15
N ILE A 188 34.33 -23.23 -0.37
CA ILE A 188 34.92 -23.46 -1.68
C ILE A 188 35.41 -24.91 -1.66
N VAL A 189 34.81 -25.80 -2.46
CA VAL A 189 35.19 -27.22 -2.52
C VAL A 189 36.23 -27.41 -3.61
N GLY A 190 37.45 -27.82 -3.24
CA GLY A 190 38.48 -28.15 -4.21
C GLY A 190 39.86 -28.38 -3.59
N GLU A 191 40.49 -29.53 -3.86
CA GLU A 191 41.79 -29.90 -3.27
C GLU A 191 42.98 -29.78 -4.22
N SER A 192 42.75 -29.27 -5.44
CA SER A 192 43.80 -29.15 -6.44
C SER A 192 44.93 -28.21 -5.97
N PRO A 193 46.17 -28.39 -6.47
CA PRO A 193 47.27 -27.50 -6.12
C PRO A 193 46.98 -26.01 -6.39
N ALA A 194 46.22 -25.70 -7.45
CA ALA A 194 45.78 -24.34 -7.79
C ALA A 194 44.80 -23.79 -6.73
N MET A 195 43.81 -24.58 -6.32
CA MET A 195 42.86 -24.17 -5.27
C MET A 195 43.57 -23.98 -3.92
N LYS A 196 44.55 -24.82 -3.58
CA LYS A 196 45.42 -24.61 -2.41
C LYS A 196 46.18 -23.30 -2.46
N ALA A 197 46.58 -22.82 -3.64
CA ALA A 197 47.17 -21.49 -3.77
C ALA A 197 46.14 -20.37 -3.54
N VAL A 198 44.91 -20.53 -4.04
CA VAL A 198 43.80 -19.59 -3.79
C VAL A 198 43.49 -19.49 -2.29
N TYR A 199 43.39 -20.60 -1.56
CA TYR A 199 43.16 -20.58 -0.10
C TYR A 199 44.25 -19.79 0.64
N ARG A 200 45.53 -20.04 0.32
CA ARG A 200 46.64 -19.30 0.93
C ARG A 200 46.60 -17.81 0.62
N LEU A 201 46.13 -17.41 -0.57
CA LEU A 201 45.94 -16.00 -0.91
C LEU A 201 44.80 -15.39 -0.09
N ILE A 202 43.68 -16.10 0.06
CA ILE A 202 42.53 -15.67 0.87
C ILE A 202 42.96 -15.42 2.32
N GLU A 203 43.63 -16.39 2.95
CA GLU A 203 44.09 -16.29 4.34
C GLU A 203 45.07 -15.13 4.56
N ARG A 204 45.94 -14.85 3.57
CA ARG A 204 46.90 -13.75 3.65
C ARG A 204 46.28 -12.39 3.36
N ALA A 205 45.33 -12.33 2.43
CA ALA A 205 44.76 -11.06 1.95
C ALA A 205 43.60 -10.58 2.83
N GLY A 206 42.75 -11.48 3.35
CA GLY A 206 41.58 -11.14 4.17
C GLY A 206 41.88 -10.19 5.33
N PRO A 207 42.90 -10.45 6.18
CA PRO A 207 43.20 -9.60 7.33
C PRO A 207 43.78 -8.21 7.00
N THR A 208 44.13 -7.95 5.73
CA THR A 208 44.90 -6.75 5.34
C THR A 208 44.04 -5.47 5.27
N GLY A 209 42.72 -5.61 5.06
CA GLY A 209 41.82 -4.48 4.84
C GLY A 209 42.10 -3.68 3.54
N LYS A 210 42.92 -4.20 2.63
CA LYS A 210 43.19 -3.59 1.33
C LYS A 210 42.11 -3.99 0.31
N PRO A 211 41.82 -3.17 -0.71
CA PRO A 211 41.00 -3.58 -1.85
C PRO A 211 41.59 -4.80 -2.55
N ILE A 212 40.75 -5.76 -2.93
CA ILE A 212 41.14 -7.01 -3.60
C ILE A 212 40.38 -7.15 -4.90
N LEU A 213 41.10 -7.37 -6.00
CA LEU A 213 40.53 -7.71 -7.30
C LEU A 213 40.49 -9.24 -7.45
N ILE A 214 39.31 -9.79 -7.73
CA ILE A 214 39.11 -11.22 -7.99
C ILE A 214 38.87 -11.40 -9.49
N GLN A 215 39.73 -12.17 -10.15
CA GLN A 215 39.61 -12.44 -11.58
C GLN A 215 39.27 -13.91 -11.83
N GLY A 216 38.43 -14.14 -12.83
CA GLY A 216 37.98 -15.47 -13.23
C GLY A 216 36.84 -15.38 -14.22
N GLU A 217 36.68 -16.43 -15.03
CA GLU A 217 35.57 -16.55 -15.99
C GLU A 217 34.21 -16.56 -15.27
N SER A 218 33.13 -16.44 -16.05
CA SER A 218 31.78 -16.55 -15.48
C SER A 218 31.58 -17.95 -14.89
N GLY A 219 30.95 -18.03 -13.72
CA GLY A 219 30.68 -19.30 -13.04
C GLY A 219 31.86 -19.96 -12.30
N THR A 220 33.06 -19.35 -12.25
CA THR A 220 34.21 -19.93 -11.53
C THR A 220 34.18 -19.73 -10.00
N GLY A 221 33.05 -19.26 -9.44
CA GLY A 221 32.88 -19.09 -7.99
C GLY A 221 33.56 -17.86 -7.39
N LYS A 222 33.69 -16.74 -8.14
CA LYS A 222 34.27 -15.48 -7.63
C LYS A 222 33.57 -14.97 -6.37
N GLU A 223 32.24 -15.10 -6.31
CA GLU A 223 31.44 -14.75 -5.12
C GLU A 223 31.83 -15.57 -3.88
N LEU A 224 32.14 -16.86 -4.05
CA LEU A 224 32.60 -17.72 -2.96
C LEU A 224 33.95 -17.24 -2.40
N VAL A 225 34.85 -16.81 -3.29
CA VAL A 225 36.14 -16.21 -2.91
C VAL A 225 35.94 -14.89 -2.15
N ALA A 226 35.02 -14.02 -2.60
CA ALA A 226 34.70 -12.77 -1.92
C ALA A 226 34.15 -13.02 -0.49
N ARG A 227 33.24 -13.98 -0.34
CA ARG A 227 32.70 -14.38 0.97
C ARG A 227 33.79 -14.96 1.87
N ALA A 228 34.70 -15.77 1.34
CA ALA A 228 35.82 -16.33 2.10
C ALA A 228 36.79 -15.23 2.56
N LEU A 229 37.11 -14.26 1.70
CA LEU A 229 37.91 -13.09 2.05
C LEU A 229 37.30 -12.27 3.18
N HIS A 230 35.99 -11.99 3.11
CA HIS A 230 35.27 -11.29 4.16
C HIS A 230 35.31 -12.05 5.49
N ARG A 231 35.10 -13.37 5.49
CA ARG A 231 35.19 -14.21 6.69
C ARG A 231 36.58 -14.24 7.32
N CYS A 232 37.64 -14.21 6.51
CA CYS A 232 39.02 -14.11 7.00
C CYS A 232 39.43 -12.68 7.39
N SER A 233 38.57 -11.68 7.17
CA SER A 233 38.87 -10.29 7.47
C SER A 233 38.64 -9.95 8.95
N LYS A 234 39.13 -8.77 9.36
CA LYS A 234 38.84 -8.22 10.70
C LYS A 234 37.38 -7.78 10.86
N GLN A 235 36.63 -7.70 9.76
CA GLN A 235 35.25 -7.26 9.68
C GLN A 235 34.29 -8.43 9.43
N SER A 236 34.67 -9.67 9.76
CA SER A 236 33.84 -10.87 9.52
C SER A 236 32.46 -10.84 10.20
N GLU A 237 32.33 -10.09 11.30
CA GLU A 237 31.08 -9.90 12.06
C GLU A 237 30.26 -8.70 11.56
N LYS A 238 30.71 -8.03 10.49
CA LYS A 238 30.09 -6.84 9.89
C LYS A 238 29.44 -7.25 8.57
N PRO A 239 28.54 -6.43 7.99
CA PRO A 239 27.86 -6.82 6.76
C PRO A 239 28.84 -6.98 5.58
N LEU A 240 28.62 -8.02 4.79
CA LEU A 240 29.12 -8.14 3.42
C LEU A 240 28.00 -7.70 2.47
N VAL A 241 28.16 -6.53 1.87
CA VAL A 241 27.21 -5.98 0.89
C VAL A 241 27.72 -6.32 -0.50
N ALA A 242 26.97 -7.13 -1.25
CA ALA A 242 27.28 -7.47 -2.64
C ALA A 242 26.44 -6.62 -3.60
N VAL A 243 27.09 -6.08 -4.63
CA VAL A 243 26.45 -5.32 -5.71
C VAL A 243 26.87 -5.93 -7.03
N ASN A 244 25.89 -6.38 -7.82
CA ASN A 244 26.13 -6.81 -9.19
C ASN A 244 26.02 -5.59 -10.10
N CYS A 245 27.17 -5.09 -10.58
CA CYS A 245 27.24 -3.89 -11.40
C CYS A 245 26.58 -4.09 -12.78
N ALA A 246 26.62 -5.29 -13.34
CA ALA A 246 26.00 -5.61 -14.63
C ALA A 246 24.46 -5.68 -14.57
N ALA A 247 23.89 -5.91 -13.38
CA ALA A 247 22.44 -6.04 -13.19
C ALA A 247 21.72 -4.69 -12.98
N LEU A 248 22.47 -3.60 -12.78
CA LEU A 248 21.91 -2.27 -12.52
C LEU A 248 21.92 -1.42 -13.80
N PRO A 249 20.82 -0.74 -14.15
CA PRO A 249 20.83 0.27 -15.19
C PRO A 249 21.83 1.38 -14.83
N GLU A 250 22.62 1.84 -15.80
CA GLU A 250 23.62 2.91 -15.64
C GLU A 250 23.06 4.15 -14.93
N THR A 251 21.83 4.53 -15.28
CA THR A 251 21.14 5.69 -14.70
C THR A 251 20.80 5.55 -13.20
N LEU A 252 20.80 4.33 -12.67
CA LEU A 252 20.48 4.04 -11.26
C LEU A 252 21.71 3.65 -10.45
N LEU A 253 22.82 3.34 -11.11
CA LEU A 253 24.04 2.85 -10.46
C LEU A 253 24.56 3.82 -9.39
N GLU A 254 24.69 5.11 -9.72
CA GLU A 254 25.16 6.12 -8.76
C GLU A 254 24.22 6.24 -7.56
N SER A 255 22.92 6.25 -7.82
CA SER A 255 21.89 6.32 -6.78
C SER A 255 21.97 5.11 -5.84
N GLU A 256 22.15 3.89 -6.35
CA GLU A 256 22.29 2.68 -5.54
C GLU A 256 23.60 2.70 -4.74
N LEU A 257 24.72 3.07 -5.36
CA LEU A 257 26.03 3.05 -4.68
C LEU A 257 26.12 4.13 -3.59
N PHE A 258 25.76 5.37 -3.91
CA PHE A 258 25.98 6.54 -3.05
C PHE A 258 24.74 6.95 -2.26
N GLY A 259 23.55 6.54 -2.68
CA GLY A 259 22.28 6.99 -2.10
C GLY A 259 21.81 8.31 -2.69
N HIS A 260 20.60 8.70 -2.32
CA HIS A 260 20.05 10.01 -2.64
C HIS A 260 19.12 10.53 -1.55
N GLU A 261 19.06 11.84 -1.43
CA GLU A 261 18.03 12.51 -0.64
C GLU A 261 16.76 12.72 -1.46
N LYS A 262 15.63 12.89 -0.77
CA LYS A 262 14.35 13.19 -1.41
C LYS A 262 14.48 14.43 -2.31
N GLY A 263 14.07 14.30 -3.57
CA GLY A 263 14.12 15.39 -4.55
C GLY A 263 15.45 15.55 -5.30
N ALA A 264 16.40 14.63 -5.15
CA ALA A 264 17.68 14.68 -5.87
C ALA A 264 17.53 14.60 -7.40
N PHE A 265 16.49 13.93 -7.91
CA PHE A 265 16.15 13.84 -9.34
C PHE A 265 14.64 13.68 -9.53
N THR A 266 14.16 13.79 -10.78
CA THR A 266 12.76 13.58 -11.14
C THR A 266 12.35 12.12 -10.87
N GLY A 267 11.58 11.90 -9.80
CA GLY A 267 11.18 10.56 -9.34
C GLY A 267 11.76 10.16 -7.98
N ALA A 268 12.67 10.93 -7.39
CA ALA A 268 13.20 10.71 -6.03
C ALA A 268 12.18 11.10 -4.94
N THR A 269 11.11 10.31 -4.81
CA THR A 269 10.01 10.57 -3.86
C THR A 269 10.40 10.34 -2.40
N GLU A 270 11.40 9.50 -2.17
CA GLU A 270 11.89 9.08 -0.85
C GLU A 270 13.41 9.16 -0.79
N LYS A 271 13.96 9.07 0.43
CA LYS A 271 15.40 8.98 0.67
C LYS A 271 15.85 7.53 0.47
N HIS A 272 16.99 7.34 -0.20
CA HIS A 272 17.64 6.05 -0.35
C HIS A 272 19.05 6.09 0.25
N VAL A 273 19.39 5.07 1.04
CA VAL A 273 20.72 4.93 1.64
C VAL A 273 21.57 4.07 0.71
N GLY A 274 22.71 4.60 0.26
CA GLY A 274 23.56 3.90 -0.70
C GLY A 274 24.32 2.71 -0.12
N LYS A 275 24.75 1.80 -1.01
CA LYS A 275 25.52 0.59 -0.68
C LYS A 275 26.84 0.88 0.03
N PHE A 276 27.49 2.01 -0.24
CA PHE A 276 28.69 2.42 0.52
C PHE A 276 28.38 2.65 2.01
N VAL A 277 27.21 3.21 2.32
CA VAL A 277 26.77 3.48 3.70
C VAL A 277 26.30 2.19 4.36
N GLU A 278 25.57 1.33 3.63
CA GLU A 278 25.18 -0.01 4.12
C GLU A 278 26.41 -0.85 4.47
N ALA A 279 27.48 -0.77 3.67
CA ALA A 279 28.74 -1.48 3.86
C ALA A 279 29.68 -0.82 4.88
N ASN A 280 29.24 0.25 5.55
CA ASN A 280 30.10 0.98 6.49
C ASN A 280 30.63 0.05 7.58
N SER A 281 31.95 0.11 7.80
CA SER A 281 32.69 -0.79 8.71
C SER A 281 32.60 -2.28 8.36
N GLY A 282 32.04 -2.65 7.21
CA GLY A 282 31.91 -4.01 6.68
C GLY A 282 32.75 -4.23 5.44
N THR A 283 32.21 -4.96 4.45
CA THR A 283 32.86 -5.22 3.17
C THR A 283 31.88 -4.96 2.03
N LEU A 284 32.32 -4.25 0.99
CA LEU A 284 31.58 -4.06 -0.25
C LEU A 284 32.20 -4.94 -1.33
N PHE A 285 31.42 -5.86 -1.89
CA PHE A 285 31.80 -6.68 -3.03
C PHE A 285 31.12 -6.16 -4.29
N LEU A 286 31.91 -5.71 -5.26
CA LEU A 286 31.44 -5.20 -6.54
C LEU A 286 31.68 -6.27 -7.60
N ASP A 287 30.64 -7.02 -7.94
CA ASP A 287 30.70 -8.06 -8.96
C ASP A 287 30.51 -7.45 -10.35
N GLU A 288 31.25 -7.98 -11.32
CA GLU A 288 31.31 -7.45 -12.69
C GLU A 288 31.64 -5.95 -12.76
N ILE A 289 32.57 -5.48 -11.91
CA ILE A 289 33.04 -4.08 -11.88
C ILE A 289 33.58 -3.57 -13.23
N GLY A 290 34.00 -4.48 -14.12
CA GLY A 290 34.48 -4.14 -15.45
C GLY A 290 33.39 -3.62 -16.40
N ASP A 291 32.12 -3.88 -16.08
CA ASP A 291 30.96 -3.42 -16.86
C ASP A 291 30.48 -2.03 -16.46
N LEU A 292 31.22 -1.35 -15.55
CA LEU A 292 30.92 0.03 -15.21
C LEU A 292 31.26 0.98 -16.37
N PRO A 293 30.35 1.90 -16.73
CA PRO A 293 30.65 2.93 -17.71
C PRO A 293 31.77 3.85 -17.19
N LEU A 294 32.70 4.18 -18.10
CA LEU A 294 33.90 5.01 -17.85
C LEU A 294 33.62 6.51 -18.00
#